data_AF-A0A7C1UNX4-F1
#
_entry.id   AF-A0A7C1UNX4-F1
#
_cell.length_a   1.000
_cell.length_b   1.000
_cell.length_c   1.000
_cell.angle_alpha   90.00
_cell.angle_beta   90.00
_cell.angle_gamma   90.00
#
_symmetry.space_group_name_H-M   'P 1'
#
loop_
_entity.id
_entity.type
_entity.pdbx_description
1 polymer ?
#
loop_
_entity_poly.entity_id
_entity_poly.type
_entity_poly.pdbx_seq_one_letter_code
_entity_poly.pdbx_strand_id
1 'polypeptide(L)'
;MKPRRSLVDDESVSEDALMGGRIVFFQPKVGYRAAIDPVILAACVAARPGDRVLDVGCGAGAAALCLIHRVPGADVTGLEIAPDLAALARKNARANGFEEGFKVMEGDLLDPPRPCEPASFNHVMANPPYQELKKGHPPPDPGKSRANVEGEARLADWIDFCLSRTRPKGAVTLIHRADRLGEILAAVQGRLGGLVVFPLWPGPMGSDKAAKRVVVTGRKGLSSPFTLAPGLVLHGPEGGFTAEADAVLRHGEALDFPSLNRRGGALAHGAGVVPLTTP
;
A
#
# COMPACT_ATOMS: atom_id res chain seq x y z
N MET A 1 -25.89 10.21 27.50
CA MET A 1 -24.85 9.95 26.50
C MET A 1 -25.49 9.18 25.36
N LYS A 2 -25.69 9.79 24.18
CA LYS A 2 -26.29 9.07 23.04
C LYS A 2 -25.29 8.02 22.52
N PRO A 3 -25.71 6.78 22.20
CA PRO A 3 -24.80 5.78 21.64
C PRO A 3 -24.20 6.31 20.34
N ARG A 4 -22.88 6.17 20.17
CA ARG A 4 -22.19 6.47 18.90
C ARG A 4 -22.75 5.50 17.86
N ARG A 5 -23.36 6.04 16.80
CA ARG A 5 -23.85 5.26 15.65
C ARG A 5 -22.61 4.68 14.95
N SER A 6 -22.59 3.36 14.78
CA SER A 6 -21.64 2.66 13.88
C SER A 6 -21.67 3.36 12.52
N LEU A 7 -20.51 3.74 11.97
CA LEU A 7 -20.46 4.27 10.59
C LEU A 7 -20.61 3.15 9.54
N VAL A 8 -20.74 1.89 9.98
CA VAL A 8 -20.90 0.69 9.14
C VAL A 8 -22.28 0.08 9.42
N ASP A 9 -23.33 0.73 8.94
CA ASP A 9 -24.61 0.06 8.69
C ASP A 9 -24.60 -0.35 7.20
N ASP A 10 -25.24 -1.45 6.79
CA ASP A 10 -25.16 -1.94 5.40
C ASP A 10 -25.58 -0.88 4.35
N GLU A 11 -26.37 0.13 4.74
CA GLU A 11 -26.74 1.25 3.87
C GLU A 11 -25.61 2.26 3.61
N SER A 12 -24.57 2.34 4.45
CA SER A 12 -23.45 3.29 4.31
C SER A 12 -22.25 2.74 3.52
N VAL A 13 -22.25 1.44 3.20
CA VAL A 13 -21.20 0.75 2.45
C VAL A 13 -21.68 0.31 1.07
N SER A 14 -20.80 0.35 0.07
CA SER A 14 -21.01 -0.29 -1.23
C SER A 14 -20.21 -1.57 -1.32
N GLU A 15 -20.77 -2.57 -2.00
CA GLU A 15 -20.02 -3.71 -2.51
C GLU A 15 -19.41 -3.32 -3.85
N ASP A 16 -18.08 -3.38 -3.91
CA ASP A 16 -17.28 -3.15 -5.11
C ASP A 16 -16.37 -4.36 -5.36
N ALA A 17 -15.54 -4.28 -6.40
CA ALA A 17 -14.58 -5.32 -6.73
C ALA A 17 -13.17 -4.75 -6.91
N LEU A 18 -12.17 -5.51 -6.49
CA LEU A 18 -10.75 -5.29 -6.82
C LEU A 18 -10.24 -6.44 -7.69
N MET A 19 -9.13 -6.21 -8.42
CA MET A 19 -8.49 -7.22 -9.28
C MET A 19 -9.46 -7.91 -10.25
N GLY A 20 -10.24 -7.09 -10.96
CA GLY A 20 -11.16 -7.57 -11.99
C GLY A 20 -12.23 -8.55 -11.47
N GLY A 21 -12.68 -8.40 -10.22
CA GLY A 21 -13.71 -9.27 -9.63
C GLY A 21 -13.17 -10.40 -8.74
N ARG A 22 -11.84 -10.53 -8.61
CA ARG A 22 -11.21 -11.57 -7.79
C ARG A 22 -11.31 -11.32 -6.29
N ILE A 23 -11.54 -10.06 -5.91
CA ILE A 23 -11.77 -9.67 -4.52
C ILE A 23 -13.09 -8.93 -4.42
N VAL A 24 -13.99 -9.45 -3.59
CA VAL A 24 -15.19 -8.75 -3.13
C VAL A 24 -14.76 -7.72 -2.09
N PHE A 25 -15.14 -6.45 -2.28
CA PHE A 25 -14.64 -5.37 -1.43
C PHE A 25 -15.74 -4.41 -1.00
N PHE A 26 -16.07 -4.45 0.28
CA PHE A 26 -16.95 -3.49 0.92
C PHE A 26 -16.17 -2.24 1.34
N GLN A 27 -16.64 -1.06 0.94
CA GLN A 27 -16.05 0.22 1.34
C GLN A 27 -17.12 1.28 1.62
N PRO A 28 -16.81 2.33 2.41
CA PRO A 28 -17.75 3.43 2.63
C PRO A 28 -18.15 4.11 1.31
N LYS A 29 -19.44 4.43 1.16
CA LYS A 29 -19.94 5.20 0.00
C LYS A 29 -19.40 6.64 -0.03
N VAL A 30 -19.06 7.18 1.13
CA VAL A 30 -18.57 8.56 1.32
C VAL A 30 -17.22 8.53 2.02
N GLY A 31 -16.27 9.35 1.53
CA GLY A 31 -14.91 9.43 2.07
C GLY A 31 -13.87 8.93 1.08
N TYR A 32 -12.70 8.53 1.57
CA TYR A 32 -11.70 7.85 0.76
C TYR A 32 -12.29 6.55 0.20
N ARG A 33 -12.12 6.34 -1.12
CA ARG A 33 -12.49 5.09 -1.79
C ARG A 33 -11.26 4.49 -2.44
N ALA A 34 -11.08 3.20 -2.27
CA ALA A 34 -9.98 2.47 -2.88
C ALA A 34 -10.06 2.59 -4.40
N ALA A 35 -8.96 3.04 -5.00
CA ALA A 35 -8.77 3.11 -6.44
C ALA A 35 -7.63 2.17 -6.84
N ILE A 36 -6.79 2.58 -7.78
CA ILE A 36 -5.65 1.78 -8.25
C ILE A 36 -4.50 1.68 -7.23
N ASP A 37 -4.37 2.65 -6.33
CA ASP A 37 -3.19 2.81 -5.46
C ASP A 37 -2.96 1.59 -4.54
N PRO A 38 -3.96 1.04 -3.81
CA PRO A 38 -3.76 -0.14 -2.99
C PRO A 38 -3.39 -1.40 -3.78
N VAL A 39 -3.92 -1.55 -5.00
CA VAL A 39 -3.62 -2.71 -5.87
C VAL A 39 -2.17 -2.64 -6.34
N ILE A 40 -1.72 -1.46 -6.78
CA ILE A 40 -0.33 -1.24 -7.21
C ILE A 40 0.64 -1.35 -6.02
N LEU A 41 0.27 -0.82 -4.84
CA LEU A 41 1.06 -1.00 -3.62
C LEU A 41 1.29 -2.50 -3.34
N ALA A 42 0.21 -3.28 -3.33
CA ALA A 42 0.29 -4.72 -3.12
C ALA A 42 1.17 -5.41 -4.17
N ALA A 43 1.06 -5.03 -5.45
CA ALA A 43 1.88 -5.59 -6.53
C ALA A 43 3.38 -5.33 -6.36
N CYS A 44 3.76 -4.21 -5.73
CA CYS A 44 5.16 -3.81 -5.49
C CYS A 44 5.81 -4.51 -4.27
N VAL A 45 5.06 -5.28 -3.48
CA VAL A 45 5.59 -5.96 -2.29
C VAL A 45 6.10 -7.35 -2.67
N ALA A 46 7.42 -7.55 -2.70
CA ALA A 46 8.04 -8.85 -3.02
C ALA A 46 7.98 -9.87 -1.85
N ALA A 47 6.79 -10.04 -1.26
CA ALA A 47 6.51 -11.02 -0.23
C ALA A 47 6.46 -12.44 -0.81
N ARG A 48 6.75 -13.41 0.06
CA ARG A 48 6.68 -14.84 -0.21
C ARG A 48 5.75 -15.51 0.79
N PRO A 49 5.25 -16.72 0.50
CA PRO A 49 4.55 -17.53 1.51
C PRO A 49 5.40 -17.63 2.79
N GLY A 50 4.77 -17.42 3.95
CA GLY A 50 5.41 -17.38 5.27
C GLY A 50 6.07 -16.05 5.64
N ASP A 51 6.15 -15.06 4.75
CA ASP A 51 6.59 -13.72 5.13
C ASP A 51 5.50 -13.01 5.96
N ARG A 52 5.93 -12.33 7.02
CA ARG A 52 5.08 -11.42 7.81
C ARG A 52 5.07 -10.04 7.18
N VAL A 53 3.88 -9.49 6.94
CA VAL A 53 3.70 -8.17 6.31
C VAL A 53 2.84 -7.28 7.18
N LEU A 54 3.24 -6.03 7.35
CA LEU A 54 2.43 -5.00 8.02
C LEU A 54 1.86 -4.02 6.98
N ASP A 55 0.55 -3.84 6.95
CA ASP A 55 -0.16 -2.78 6.22
C ASP A 55 -0.51 -1.66 7.20
N VAL A 56 0.24 -0.55 7.17
CA VAL A 56 0.04 0.58 8.08
C VAL A 56 -1.06 1.47 7.53
N GLY A 57 -2.07 1.76 8.36
CA GLY A 57 -3.25 2.51 7.92
C GLY A 57 -4.07 1.71 6.92
N CYS A 58 -4.35 0.44 7.23
CA CYS A 58 -4.90 -0.49 6.24
C CYS A 58 -6.32 -0.12 5.77
N GLY A 59 -7.02 0.80 6.44
CA GLY A 59 -8.38 1.19 6.12
C GLY A 59 -9.29 -0.03 6.12
N ALA A 60 -10.08 -0.19 5.06
CA ALA A 60 -10.93 -1.37 4.83
C ALA A 60 -10.16 -2.60 4.29
N GLY A 61 -8.82 -2.57 4.27
CA GLY A 61 -7.95 -3.71 3.95
C GLY A 61 -7.61 -3.90 2.47
N ALA A 62 -7.84 -2.92 1.60
CA ALA A 62 -7.69 -3.08 0.15
C ALA A 62 -6.31 -3.64 -0.26
N ALA A 63 -5.21 -3.06 0.22
CA ALA A 63 -3.86 -3.49 -0.13
C ALA A 63 -3.53 -4.86 0.48
N ALA A 64 -3.85 -5.08 1.76
CA ALA A 64 -3.69 -6.37 2.43
C ALA A 64 -4.39 -7.53 1.69
N LEU A 65 -5.66 -7.35 1.31
CA LEU A 65 -6.42 -8.39 0.60
C LEU A 65 -5.83 -8.65 -0.80
N CYS A 66 -5.42 -7.60 -1.52
CA CYS A 66 -4.75 -7.75 -2.81
C CYS A 66 -3.42 -8.52 -2.68
N LEU A 67 -2.67 -8.25 -1.61
CA LEU A 67 -1.41 -8.93 -1.34
C LEU A 67 -1.62 -10.41 -1.02
N ILE A 68 -2.59 -10.75 -0.16
CA ILE A 68 -2.88 -12.15 0.22
C ILE A 68 -3.33 -12.97 -0.98
N HIS A 69 -4.20 -12.41 -1.81
CA HIS A 69 -4.64 -13.07 -3.04
C HIS A 69 -3.46 -13.38 -3.97
N ARG A 70 -2.55 -12.42 -4.16
CA ARG A 70 -1.36 -12.59 -5.01
C ARG A 70 -0.31 -13.52 -4.40
N VAL A 71 -0.18 -13.53 -3.08
CA VAL A 71 0.82 -14.33 -2.33
C VAL A 71 0.09 -15.21 -1.30
N PRO A 72 -0.52 -16.33 -1.74
CA PRO A 72 -1.13 -17.28 -0.82
C PRO A 72 -0.13 -17.74 0.25
N GLY A 73 -0.55 -17.66 1.52
CA GLY A 73 0.29 -18.01 2.66
C GLY A 73 1.16 -16.87 3.22
N ALA A 74 1.04 -15.64 2.72
CA ALA A 74 1.56 -14.47 3.45
C ALA A 74 0.77 -14.23 4.75
N ASP A 75 1.45 -13.87 5.83
CA ASP A 75 0.82 -13.48 7.12
C ASP A 75 0.76 -11.96 7.19
N VAL A 76 -0.41 -11.40 6.88
CA VAL A 76 -0.60 -9.95 6.81
C VAL A 76 -1.29 -9.45 8.07
N THR A 77 -0.71 -8.42 8.67
CA THR A 77 -1.30 -7.66 9.77
C THR A 77 -1.62 -6.25 9.28
N GLY A 78 -2.85 -5.78 9.50
CA GLY A 78 -3.25 -4.40 9.26
C GLY A 78 -3.29 -3.61 10.56
N LEU A 79 -2.75 -2.39 10.58
CA LEU A 79 -2.93 -1.43 11.67
C LEU A 79 -3.90 -0.34 11.21
N GLU A 80 -4.98 -0.12 11.96
CA GLU A 80 -5.98 0.89 11.62
C GLU A 80 -6.46 1.64 12.87
N ILE A 81 -6.53 2.96 12.79
CA ILE A 81 -6.91 3.83 13.91
C ILE A 81 -8.43 3.95 14.06
N ALA A 82 -9.19 3.81 12.97
CA ALA A 82 -10.64 3.89 12.97
C ALA A 82 -11.28 2.51 13.19
N PRO A 83 -11.95 2.27 14.34
CA PRO A 83 -12.56 0.96 14.65
C PRO A 83 -13.56 0.48 13.59
N ASP A 84 -14.32 1.42 13.01
CA ASP A 84 -15.31 1.13 11.97
C ASP A 84 -14.64 0.62 10.67
N LEU A 85 -13.51 1.19 10.27
CA LEU A 85 -12.73 0.71 9.12
C LEU A 85 -12.03 -0.62 9.45
N ALA A 86 -11.52 -0.78 10.67
CA ALA A 86 -10.93 -2.04 11.12
C ALA A 86 -11.97 -3.19 11.11
N ALA A 87 -13.20 -2.93 11.56
CA ALA A 87 -14.30 -3.88 11.48
C ALA A 87 -14.65 -4.22 10.02
N LEU A 88 -14.67 -3.22 9.14
CA LEU A 88 -14.90 -3.42 7.71
C LEU A 88 -13.78 -4.22 7.04
N ALA A 89 -12.52 -4.00 7.39
CA ALA A 89 -11.39 -4.80 6.93
C ALA A 89 -11.52 -6.27 7.33
N ARG A 90 -11.95 -6.54 8.57
CA ARG A 90 -12.26 -7.91 9.00
C ARG A 90 -13.43 -8.51 8.22
N LYS A 91 -14.51 -7.75 7.94
CA LYS A 91 -15.64 -8.18 7.09
C LYS A 91 -15.14 -8.56 5.69
N ASN A 92 -14.30 -7.72 5.07
CA ASN A 92 -13.71 -8.00 3.77
C ASN A 92 -12.81 -9.24 3.78
N ALA A 93 -12.06 -9.48 4.85
CA ALA A 93 -11.27 -10.70 5.00
C ALA A 93 -12.17 -11.95 4.93
N ARG A 94 -13.29 -11.97 5.67
CA ARG A 94 -14.23 -13.11 5.63
C ARG A 94 -14.87 -13.30 4.27
N ALA A 95 -15.28 -12.21 3.63
CA ALA A 95 -15.94 -12.25 2.33
C ALA A 95 -15.06 -12.90 1.23
N ASN A 96 -13.74 -12.93 1.43
CA ASN A 96 -12.78 -13.53 0.51
C ASN A 96 -12.10 -14.80 1.07
N GLY A 97 -12.49 -15.29 2.26
CA GLY A 97 -11.87 -16.45 2.89
C GLY A 97 -10.44 -16.23 3.39
N PHE A 98 -10.06 -14.98 3.71
CA PHE A 98 -8.70 -14.59 4.11
C PHE A 98 -8.51 -14.38 5.61
N GLU A 99 -9.44 -14.84 6.46
CA GLU A 99 -9.42 -14.60 7.91
C GLU A 99 -8.18 -15.18 8.62
N GLU A 100 -7.64 -16.29 8.11
CA GLU A 100 -6.42 -16.89 8.67
C GLU A 100 -5.16 -16.10 8.30
N GLY A 101 -5.13 -15.52 7.09
CA GLY A 101 -3.98 -14.78 6.55
C GLY A 101 -4.01 -13.26 6.78
N PHE A 102 -5.14 -12.70 7.23
CA PHE A 102 -5.28 -11.27 7.51
C PHE A 102 -5.79 -11.00 8.93
N LYS A 103 -4.92 -10.44 9.76
CA LYS A 103 -5.29 -9.96 11.11
C LYS A 103 -5.33 -8.44 11.13
N VAL A 104 -6.36 -7.87 11.77
CA VAL A 104 -6.52 -6.42 11.89
C VAL A 104 -6.38 -5.99 13.34
N MET A 105 -5.46 -5.07 13.57
CA MET A 105 -5.18 -4.45 14.85
C MET A 105 -5.73 -3.02 14.87
N GLU A 106 -6.50 -2.70 15.91
CA GLU A 106 -6.93 -1.33 16.16
C GLU A 106 -5.86 -0.61 16.96
N GLY A 107 -5.45 0.58 16.49
CA GLY A 107 -4.45 1.37 17.20
C GLY A 107 -3.91 2.55 16.40
N ASP A 108 -3.25 3.46 17.12
CA ASP A 108 -2.55 4.61 16.55
C ASP A 108 -1.11 4.22 16.24
N LEU A 109 -0.55 4.64 15.11
CA LEU A 109 0.87 4.44 14.82
C LEU A 109 1.79 5.25 15.76
N LEU A 110 1.29 6.36 16.32
CA LEU A 110 2.00 7.20 17.28
C LEU A 110 2.04 6.58 18.68
N ASP A 111 1.03 5.78 19.03
CA ASP A 111 0.96 4.97 20.26
C ASP A 111 0.56 3.53 19.91
N PRO A 112 1.48 2.75 19.34
CA PRO A 112 1.16 1.48 18.72
C PRO A 112 0.82 0.41 19.75
N PRO A 113 -0.22 -0.40 19.48
CA PRO A 113 -0.63 -1.47 20.39
C PRO A 113 0.48 -2.52 20.50
N ARG A 114 0.64 -3.09 21.71
CA ARG A 114 1.72 -4.03 22.05
C ARG A 114 1.96 -5.15 21.02
N PRO A 115 0.95 -5.81 20.43
CA PRO A 115 1.20 -6.88 19.46
C PRO A 115 1.93 -6.41 18.18
N CYS A 116 2.02 -5.10 17.94
CA CYS A 116 2.77 -4.50 16.82
C CYS A 116 4.22 -4.31 17.24
N GLU A 117 4.91 -5.43 17.42
CA GLU A 117 6.28 -5.48 17.93
C GLU A 117 7.29 -4.83 16.96
N PRO A 118 8.24 -4.03 17.45
CA PRO A 118 9.33 -3.49 16.64
C PRO A 118 10.13 -4.58 15.90
N ALA A 119 10.66 -4.22 14.73
CA ALA A 119 11.57 -5.04 13.94
C ALA A 119 11.08 -6.49 13.66
N SER A 120 9.76 -6.71 13.56
CA SER A 120 9.16 -8.04 13.50
C SER A 120 8.64 -8.45 12.13
N PHE A 121 8.51 -7.50 11.18
CA PHE A 121 7.92 -7.75 9.87
C PHE A 121 8.97 -7.86 8.75
N ASN A 122 8.77 -8.81 7.85
CA ASN A 122 9.60 -9.02 6.66
C ASN A 122 9.41 -7.86 5.68
N HIS A 123 8.17 -7.40 5.53
CA HIS A 123 7.78 -6.26 4.71
C HIS A 123 6.86 -5.34 5.50
N VAL A 124 7.01 -4.03 5.31
CA VAL A 124 6.05 -3.04 5.80
C VAL A 124 5.60 -2.21 4.62
N MET A 125 4.29 -2.10 4.42
CA MET A 125 3.69 -1.30 3.37
C MET A 125 2.76 -0.25 3.94
N ALA A 126 2.64 0.88 3.24
CA ALA A 126 1.64 1.88 3.59
C ALA A 126 1.17 2.65 2.35
N ASN A 127 -0.08 3.08 2.40
CA ASN A 127 -0.65 4.10 1.54
C ASN A 127 -1.15 5.27 2.41
N PRO A 128 -0.25 6.14 2.90
CA PRO A 128 -0.63 7.23 3.80
C PRO A 128 -1.65 8.18 3.16
N PRO A 129 -2.49 8.85 3.96
CA PRO A 129 -3.43 9.86 3.46
C PRO A 129 -2.70 11.04 2.79
N TYR A 130 -3.29 11.58 1.74
CA TYR A 130 -2.62 12.53 0.83
C TYR A 130 -2.70 14.01 1.19
N GLN A 131 -3.59 14.42 2.11
CA GLN A 131 -3.76 15.83 2.42
C GLN A 131 -2.87 16.21 3.60
N GLU A 132 -2.08 17.25 3.43
CA GLU A 132 -1.39 17.91 4.54
C GLU A 132 -2.43 18.57 5.46
N LEU A 133 -2.16 18.59 6.76
CA LEU A 133 -2.83 19.54 7.66
C LEU A 133 -2.53 20.96 7.18
N LYS A 134 -3.44 21.58 6.43
CA LYS A 134 -3.38 23.02 6.18
C LYS A 134 -3.49 23.72 7.54
N LYS A 135 -2.40 24.36 7.99
CA LYS A 135 -2.44 25.30 9.11
C LYS A 135 -3.55 26.33 8.84
N GLY A 136 -4.59 26.37 9.67
CA GLY A 136 -5.47 27.54 9.79
C GLY A 136 -6.95 27.40 9.43
N HIS A 137 -7.49 26.25 9.02
CA HIS A 137 -8.94 26.11 8.85
C HIS A 137 -9.47 24.77 9.39
N PRO A 138 -10.19 24.75 10.52
CA PRO A 138 -10.89 23.56 10.96
C PRO A 138 -12.02 23.24 9.96
N PRO A 139 -12.15 21.99 9.47
CA PRO A 139 -13.26 21.61 8.62
C PRO A 139 -14.59 21.69 9.38
N PRO A 140 -15.71 22.02 8.72
CA PRO A 140 -17.01 22.20 9.36
C PRO A 140 -17.67 20.90 9.89
N ASP A 141 -16.99 19.75 9.80
CA ASP A 141 -17.59 18.44 10.04
C ASP A 141 -16.59 17.43 10.65
N PRO A 142 -16.72 17.06 11.94
CA PRO A 142 -15.78 16.17 12.64
C PRO A 142 -15.71 14.76 12.03
N GLY A 143 -16.76 14.30 11.35
CA GLY A 143 -16.82 12.97 10.73
C GLY A 143 -16.01 12.86 9.43
N LYS A 144 -15.73 13.97 8.75
CA LYS A 144 -14.97 14.02 7.49
C LYS A 144 -13.45 14.02 7.67
N SER A 145 -12.98 14.14 8.91
CA SER A 145 -11.59 14.50 9.22
C SER A 145 -10.57 13.36 9.19
N ARG A 146 -10.97 12.08 9.24
CA ARG A 146 -10.02 10.99 9.54
C ARG A 146 -9.47 10.23 8.34
N ALA A 147 -10.16 10.26 7.21
CA ALA A 147 -9.78 9.44 6.04
C ALA A 147 -8.94 10.19 5.00
N ASN A 148 -8.95 11.53 5.01
CA ASN A 148 -8.38 12.34 3.94
C ASN A 148 -7.31 13.34 4.39
N VAL A 149 -7.36 13.81 5.65
CA VAL A 149 -6.36 14.70 6.23
C VAL A 149 -5.28 13.84 6.88
N GLU A 150 -4.00 14.18 6.72
CA GLU A 150 -2.97 13.77 7.69
C GLU A 150 -3.59 13.99 9.07
N GLY A 151 -3.76 12.93 9.84
CA GLY A 151 -4.20 13.07 11.22
C GLY A 151 -3.14 13.82 12.03
N GLU A 152 -3.09 13.61 13.34
CA GLU A 152 -1.98 14.14 14.15
C GLU A 152 -0.60 13.65 13.66
N ALA A 153 -0.56 12.49 12.97
CA ALA A 153 0.64 11.93 12.35
C ALA A 153 0.95 12.55 10.98
N ARG A 154 2.16 13.11 10.86
CA ARG A 154 2.74 13.63 9.60
C ARG A 154 3.40 12.49 8.83
N LEU A 155 3.64 12.69 7.53
CA LEU A 155 4.33 11.71 6.67
C LEU A 155 5.65 11.18 7.26
N ALA A 156 6.44 12.01 7.95
CA ALA A 156 7.67 11.56 8.62
C ALA A 156 7.38 10.52 9.73
N ASP A 157 6.31 10.72 10.51
CA ASP A 157 5.92 9.83 11.60
C ASP A 157 5.45 8.47 11.04
N TRP A 158 4.77 8.46 9.89
CA TRP A 158 4.44 7.23 9.15
C TRP A 158 5.69 6.47 8.70
N ILE A 159 6.66 7.17 8.12
CA ILE A 159 7.91 6.57 7.62
C ILE A 159 8.74 6.02 8.79
N ASP A 160 8.85 6.76 9.88
CA ASP A 160 9.51 6.32 11.11
C ASP A 160 8.86 5.08 11.69
N PHE A 161 7.52 5.07 11.77
CA PHE A 161 6.78 3.90 12.21
C PHE A 161 7.07 2.70 11.32
N CYS A 162 6.97 2.85 9.99
CA CYS A 162 7.25 1.77 9.05
C CYS A 162 8.65 1.19 9.28
N LEU A 163 9.67 2.05 9.32
CA LEU A 163 11.06 1.66 9.54
C LEU A 163 11.28 0.98 10.89
N SER A 164 10.59 1.42 11.94
CA SER A 164 10.68 0.81 13.27
C SER A 164 10.13 -0.62 13.30
N ARG A 165 9.11 -0.92 12.48
CA ARG A 165 8.45 -2.22 12.42
C ARG A 165 9.11 -3.20 11.44
N THR A 166 9.86 -2.70 10.48
CA THR A 166 10.63 -3.54 9.56
C THR A 166 11.82 -4.19 10.27
N ARG A 167 11.96 -5.51 10.12
CA ARG A 167 13.13 -6.26 10.60
C ARG A 167 14.42 -5.85 9.84
N PRO A 168 15.62 -6.13 10.38
CA PRO A 168 16.86 -5.96 9.62
C PRO A 168 16.80 -6.68 8.26
N LYS A 169 17.21 -5.99 7.18
CA LYS A 169 17.13 -6.47 5.79
C LYS A 169 15.71 -6.72 5.25
N GLY A 170 14.66 -6.38 6.02
CA GLY A 170 13.28 -6.32 5.53
C GLY A 170 13.05 -5.12 4.63
N ALA A 171 11.91 -5.07 3.94
CA ALA A 171 11.56 -4.00 3.02
C ALA A 171 10.50 -3.04 3.59
N VAL A 172 10.60 -1.78 3.21
CA VAL A 172 9.52 -0.78 3.34
C VAL A 172 9.06 -0.44 1.94
N THR A 173 7.74 -0.39 1.70
CA THR A 173 7.14 0.01 0.42
C THR A 173 6.02 1.02 0.68
N LEU A 174 6.12 2.20 0.07
CA LEU A 174 5.15 3.28 0.21
C LEU A 174 4.61 3.63 -1.17
N ILE A 175 3.31 3.86 -1.30
CA ILE A 175 2.75 4.57 -2.45
C ILE A 175 2.29 5.95 -1.99
N HIS A 176 2.62 6.99 -2.76
CA HIS A 176 2.24 8.36 -2.42
C HIS A 176 2.16 9.26 -3.65
N ARG A 177 1.70 10.50 -3.47
CA ARG A 177 1.79 11.55 -4.48
C ARG A 177 3.24 11.83 -4.86
N ALA A 178 3.48 12.04 -6.16
CA ALA A 178 4.80 12.30 -6.71
C ALA A 178 5.42 13.62 -6.25
N ASP A 179 4.61 14.65 -5.96
CA ASP A 179 5.09 15.94 -5.46
C ASP A 179 5.64 15.90 -4.02
N ARG A 180 5.35 14.83 -3.28
CA ARG A 180 5.87 14.57 -1.93
C ARG A 180 7.13 13.69 -1.94
N LEU A 181 7.63 13.33 -3.13
CA LEU A 181 8.79 12.45 -3.28
C LEU A 181 10.02 12.98 -2.54
N GLY A 182 10.28 14.28 -2.58
CA GLY A 182 11.42 14.88 -1.88
C GLY A 182 11.41 14.62 -0.37
N GLU A 183 10.24 14.71 0.27
CA GLU A 183 10.07 14.44 1.70
C GLU A 183 10.25 12.95 2.03
N ILE A 184 9.73 12.07 1.18
CA ILE A 184 9.91 10.62 1.34
C ILE A 184 11.40 10.28 1.26
N LEU A 185 12.09 10.77 0.22
CA LEU A 185 13.52 10.52 0.03
C LEU A 185 14.35 11.02 1.21
N ALA A 186 14.06 12.23 1.70
CA ALA A 186 14.74 12.79 2.87
C ALA A 186 14.54 11.92 4.13
N ALA A 187 13.33 11.41 4.36
CA ALA A 187 13.00 10.63 5.54
C ALA A 187 13.61 9.20 5.53
N VAL A 188 13.87 8.63 4.36
CA VAL A 188 14.47 7.28 4.20
C VAL A 188 15.98 7.29 3.94
N GLN A 189 16.56 8.44 3.62
CA GLN A 189 17.98 8.59 3.30
C GLN A 189 18.87 8.04 4.43
N GLY A 190 19.84 7.20 4.08
CA GLY A 190 20.75 6.56 5.03
C GLY A 190 20.12 5.45 5.90
N ARG A 191 18.80 5.21 5.79
CA ARG A 191 18.07 4.21 6.58
C ARG A 191 17.65 3.00 5.73
N LEU A 192 17.38 3.25 4.44
CA LEU A 192 17.10 2.22 3.43
C LEU A 192 18.19 2.23 2.36
N GLY A 193 18.62 1.03 1.96
CA GLY A 193 19.45 0.81 0.77
C GLY A 193 18.70 0.06 -0.31
N GLY A 194 19.22 0.10 -1.53
CA GLY A 194 18.56 -0.46 -2.71
C GLY A 194 17.26 0.27 -3.02
N LEU A 195 17.20 1.55 -2.66
CA LEU A 195 16.00 2.37 -2.77
C LEU A 195 15.57 2.45 -4.24
N VAL A 196 14.31 2.15 -4.51
CA VAL A 196 13.70 2.26 -5.84
C VAL A 196 12.59 3.29 -5.77
N VAL A 197 12.61 4.24 -6.71
CA VAL A 197 11.47 5.10 -7.02
C VAL A 197 10.85 4.59 -8.31
N PHE A 198 9.58 4.22 -8.26
CA PHE A 198 8.80 3.69 -9.37
C PHE A 198 7.62 4.64 -9.67
N PRO A 199 7.72 5.50 -10.69
CA PRO A 199 6.66 6.43 -11.05
C PRO A 199 5.45 5.74 -11.69
N LEU A 200 4.26 6.28 -11.47
CA LEU A 200 3.04 5.90 -12.21
C LEU A 200 2.64 7.03 -13.15
N TRP A 201 2.80 6.79 -14.45
CA TRP A 201 2.55 7.76 -15.50
C TRP A 201 1.07 7.73 -15.93
N PRO A 202 0.37 8.87 -15.99
CA PRO A 202 -1.05 8.88 -16.34
C PRO A 202 -1.32 8.47 -17.79
N GLY A 203 -0.32 8.63 -18.66
CA GLY A 203 -0.38 8.36 -20.10
C GLY A 203 1.03 8.16 -20.66
N PRO A 204 1.16 7.91 -21.97
CA PRO A 204 2.43 7.57 -22.60
C PRO A 204 3.46 8.70 -22.50
N MET A 205 4.72 8.33 -22.66
CA MET A 205 5.84 9.28 -22.70
C MET A 205 5.62 10.31 -23.82
N GLY A 206 5.84 11.60 -23.53
CA GLY A 206 5.55 12.70 -24.45
C GLY A 206 4.12 13.26 -24.38
N SER A 207 3.25 12.74 -23.50
CA SER A 207 1.89 13.28 -23.31
C SER A 207 1.80 14.57 -22.45
N ASP A 208 2.94 15.21 -22.14
CA ASP A 208 3.10 16.32 -21.18
C ASP A 208 2.57 16.05 -19.75
N LYS A 209 2.13 14.83 -19.46
CA LYS A 209 1.57 14.43 -18.17
C LYS A 209 2.66 13.89 -17.25
N ALA A 210 2.99 14.66 -16.22
CA ALA A 210 3.86 14.19 -15.13
C ALA A 210 3.21 13.05 -14.33
N ALA A 211 4.06 12.21 -13.72
CA ALA A 211 3.61 11.20 -12.76
C ALA A 211 2.85 11.87 -11.60
N LYS A 212 1.68 11.33 -11.26
CA LYS A 212 0.86 11.81 -10.12
C LYS A 212 1.08 10.99 -8.86
N ARG A 213 1.63 9.78 -9.02
CA ARG A 213 1.93 8.83 -7.95
C ARG A 213 3.31 8.25 -8.16
N VAL A 214 3.94 7.88 -7.06
CA VAL A 214 5.20 7.15 -7.01
C VAL A 214 5.08 6.05 -5.97
N VAL A 215 5.64 4.89 -6.29
CA VAL A 215 5.98 3.89 -5.28
C VAL A 215 7.44 4.09 -4.90
N VAL A 216 7.73 4.09 -3.61
CA VAL A 216 9.09 4.14 -3.07
C VAL A 216 9.30 2.91 -2.21
N THR A 217 10.32 2.12 -2.53
CA THR A 217 10.63 0.91 -1.77
C THR A 217 12.12 0.75 -1.53
N GLY A 218 12.51 0.19 -0.39
CA GLY A 218 13.91 0.00 -0.02
C GLY A 218 14.07 -0.96 1.15
N ARG A 219 15.30 -1.42 1.40
CA ARG A 219 15.59 -2.41 2.44
C ARG A 219 16.36 -1.82 3.61
N LYS A 220 15.89 -2.12 4.82
CA LYS A 220 16.44 -1.59 6.06
C LYS A 220 17.86 -2.09 6.31
N GLY A 221 18.77 -1.16 6.55
CA GLY A 221 20.16 -1.44 6.88
C GLY A 221 21.01 -1.94 5.72
N LEU A 222 20.57 -1.74 4.47
CA LEU A 222 21.42 -1.90 3.29
C LEU A 222 22.00 -0.55 2.85
N SER A 223 23.08 -0.57 2.09
CA SER A 223 23.73 0.61 1.50
C SER A 223 23.82 0.54 -0.04
N SER A 224 23.12 -0.41 -0.66
CA SER A 224 23.09 -0.56 -2.12
C SER A 224 22.52 0.70 -2.80
N PRO A 225 22.94 1.01 -4.05
CA PRO A 225 22.58 2.25 -4.73
C PRO A 225 21.08 2.47 -4.92
N PHE A 226 20.72 3.74 -5.02
CA PHE A 226 19.40 4.20 -5.45
C PHE A 226 19.13 3.88 -6.93
N THR A 227 17.88 3.57 -7.28
CA THR A 227 17.40 3.35 -8.64
C THR A 227 16.16 4.19 -8.90
N LEU A 228 16.18 5.01 -9.95
CA LEU A 228 14.96 5.56 -10.54
C LEU A 228 14.49 4.61 -11.64
N ALA A 229 13.38 3.91 -11.40
CA ALA A 229 12.82 2.94 -12.33
C ALA A 229 12.02 3.63 -13.45
N PRO A 230 11.84 2.99 -14.62
CA PRO A 230 11.04 3.55 -15.71
C PRO A 230 9.57 3.78 -15.33
N GLY A 231 9.05 3.05 -14.35
CA GLY A 231 7.68 3.20 -13.87
C GLY A 231 6.66 2.37 -14.66
N LEU A 232 5.38 2.66 -14.45
CA LEU A 232 4.25 2.05 -15.14
C LEU A 232 3.42 3.13 -15.84
N VAL A 233 3.17 2.97 -17.14
CA VAL A 233 2.19 3.80 -17.86
C VAL A 233 0.81 3.24 -17.64
N LEU A 234 -0.09 4.03 -17.05
CA LEU A 234 -1.42 3.58 -16.68
C LEU A 234 -2.35 3.48 -17.89
N HIS A 235 -2.42 4.53 -18.72
CA HIS A 235 -3.37 4.57 -19.84
C HIS A 235 -2.68 4.65 -21.19
N GLY A 236 -3.24 3.92 -22.16
CA GLY A 236 -2.85 4.03 -23.58
C GLY A 236 -3.43 5.28 -24.25
N PRO A 237 -3.12 5.50 -25.54
CA PRO A 237 -3.63 6.64 -26.32
C PRO A 237 -5.16 6.69 -26.38
N GLU A 238 -5.81 5.53 -26.39
CA GLU A 238 -7.27 5.36 -26.47
C GLU A 238 -7.98 5.50 -25.12
N GLY A 239 -7.27 5.89 -24.05
CA GLY A 239 -7.84 6.16 -22.73
C GLY A 239 -8.10 4.94 -21.83
N GLY A 240 -8.03 3.71 -22.37
CA GLY A 240 -8.04 2.47 -21.58
C GLY A 240 -6.72 2.21 -20.84
N PHE A 241 -6.73 1.29 -19.87
CA PHE A 241 -5.48 0.84 -19.23
C PHE A 241 -4.55 0.17 -20.27
N THR A 242 -3.25 0.35 -20.11
CA THR A 242 -2.25 -0.41 -20.88
C THR A 242 -2.31 -1.89 -20.50
N ALA A 243 -1.73 -2.78 -21.34
CA ALA A 243 -1.72 -4.21 -21.05
C ALA A 243 -0.97 -4.51 -19.73
N GLU A 244 0.14 -3.81 -19.48
CA GLU A 244 0.92 -3.93 -18.25
C GLU A 244 0.14 -3.42 -17.02
N ALA A 245 -0.58 -2.32 -17.16
CA ALA A 245 -1.42 -1.82 -16.07
C ALA A 245 -2.61 -2.75 -15.80
N ASP A 246 -3.21 -3.32 -16.85
CA ASP A 246 -4.32 -4.25 -16.73
C ASP A 246 -3.89 -5.59 -16.08
N ALA A 247 -2.71 -6.10 -16.44
CA ALA A 247 -2.09 -7.27 -15.79
C ALA A 247 -1.96 -7.10 -14.27
N VAL A 248 -1.55 -5.92 -13.81
CA VAL A 248 -1.49 -5.62 -12.37
C VAL A 248 -2.89 -5.42 -11.79
N LEU A 249 -3.68 -4.52 -12.38
CA LEU A 249 -4.93 -4.02 -11.80
C LEU A 249 -6.09 -5.02 -11.86
N ARG A 250 -6.07 -5.93 -12.82
CA ARG A 250 -7.07 -6.99 -12.97
C ARG A 250 -6.51 -8.35 -12.60
N HIS A 251 -5.31 -8.70 -13.05
CA HIS A 251 -4.80 -10.06 -12.89
C HIS A 251 -3.92 -10.27 -11.66
N GLY A 252 -3.61 -9.19 -10.94
CA GLY A 252 -2.82 -9.26 -9.71
C GLY A 252 -1.36 -9.64 -9.97
N GLU A 253 -0.83 -9.33 -11.16
CA GLU A 253 0.59 -9.56 -11.44
C GLU A 253 1.50 -8.73 -10.54
N ALA A 254 2.67 -9.28 -10.21
CA ALA A 254 3.66 -8.59 -9.39
C ALA A 254 4.41 -7.53 -10.20
N LEU A 255 4.79 -6.44 -9.54
CA LEU A 255 5.73 -5.46 -10.04
C LEU A 255 7.07 -5.69 -9.36
N ASP A 256 7.96 -6.42 -10.03
CA ASP A 256 9.26 -6.79 -9.49
C ASP A 256 10.31 -5.70 -9.70
N PHE A 257 11.16 -5.53 -8.67
CA PHE A 257 12.31 -4.63 -8.71
C PHE A 257 13.61 -5.45 -8.62
N PRO A 258 14.31 -5.67 -9.75
CA PRO A 258 15.50 -6.52 -9.78
C PRO A 258 16.62 -6.08 -8.82
N SER A 259 16.68 -4.79 -8.45
CA SER A 259 17.64 -4.25 -7.48
C SER A 259 17.37 -4.69 -6.04
N LEU A 260 16.12 -5.04 -5.68
CA LEU A 260 15.72 -5.46 -4.33
C LEU A 260 15.84 -6.97 -4.11
N ASN A 261 15.75 -7.74 -5.19
CA ASN A 261 15.68 -9.21 -5.17
C ASN A 261 17.04 -9.92 -5.15
N ARG A 262 18.17 -9.19 -5.26
CA ARG A 262 19.52 -9.79 -5.18
C ARG A 262 19.87 -10.18 -3.73
N ARG A 263 19.60 -11.44 -3.36
CA ARG A 263 20.50 -12.17 -2.45
C ARG A 263 21.63 -12.71 -3.33
N GLY A 264 22.89 -12.54 -2.91
CA GLY A 264 24.10 -12.72 -3.75
C GLY A 264 24.00 -13.84 -4.79
N GLY A 265 24.18 -13.46 -6.06
CA GLY A 265 24.10 -14.33 -7.25
C GLY A 265 24.00 -13.46 -8.51
N ALA A 266 24.67 -13.89 -9.57
CA ALA A 266 25.05 -13.09 -10.76
C ALA A 266 23.90 -12.38 -11.51
N LEU A 267 24.28 -11.32 -12.22
CA LEU A 267 23.43 -10.51 -13.11
C LEU A 267 22.79 -11.38 -14.21
N ALA A 268 21.46 -11.44 -14.24
CA ALA A 268 20.70 -11.81 -15.43
C ALA A 268 20.02 -10.55 -15.98
N HIS A 269 20.35 -10.19 -17.21
CA HIS A 269 19.64 -9.18 -17.99
C HIS A 269 18.30 -9.75 -18.48
N GLY A 270 17.25 -8.93 -18.40
CA GLY A 270 15.95 -9.21 -19.01
C GLY A 270 14.80 -9.06 -18.02
N ALA A 271 14.14 -7.90 -18.00
CA ALA A 271 12.79 -7.81 -17.50
C ALA A 271 11.88 -8.49 -18.54
N GLY A 272 11.52 -9.74 -18.27
CA GLY A 272 10.54 -10.50 -19.03
C GLY A 272 9.46 -10.96 -18.07
N VAL A 273 8.21 -10.66 -18.40
CA VAL A 273 7.03 -11.28 -17.80
C VAL A 273 7.21 -12.79 -17.91
N VAL A 274 7.31 -13.49 -16.78
CA VAL A 274 7.40 -14.95 -16.75
C VAL A 274 5.97 -15.49 -16.74
N PRO A 275 5.49 -16.16 -17.81
CA PRO A 275 4.18 -16.79 -17.78
C PRO A 275 4.22 -17.98 -16.83
N LEU A 276 3.22 -18.07 -15.94
CA LEU A 276 2.93 -19.29 -15.21
C LEU A 276 2.41 -20.33 -16.21
N THR A 277 3.25 -21.29 -16.60
CA THR A 277 2.78 -22.52 -17.21
C THR A 277 2.24 -23.43 -16.11
N THR A 278 0.92 -23.56 -16.04
CA THR A 278 0.26 -24.68 -15.35
C THR A 278 0.29 -25.96 -16.21
N PRO A 279 0.25 -27.14 -15.57
CA PRO A 279 0.50 -28.44 -16.20
C PRO A 279 -0.55 -28.87 -17.23
#